data_AF-A0A925PAF0-F1
#
_entry.id   AF-A0A925PAF0-F1
#
_cell.length_a   1.000
_cell.length_b   1.000
_cell.length_c   1.000
_cell.angle_alpha   90.00
_cell.angle_beta   90.00
_cell.angle_gamma   90.00
#
_symmetry.space_group_name_H-M   'P 1'
#
loop_
_entity.id
_entity.type
_entity.pdbx_description
1 polymer ?
#
loop_
_entity_poly.entity_id
_entity_poly.type
_entity_poly.pdbx_seq_one_letter_code
_entity_poly.pdbx_strand_id
1 'polypeptide(L)'
;MNTETVFKLYARRFPGPTPHVPFLAPWWGEPREDDASLNRGQFARWASARPAAYFLVSTPAEADVHVLSIPWKATRSDPAALAFAEEEIAAAAAHDKRILIFFDSDHDEQIDWPDHAIVFRFSLYRDRRRPNEFAIPTFSQDLLALHFGGALQPRTKTATPSVSFCGYAPPLGVRFSRHSLREALRYLAYRLGLLDHRHRRWIAHAPRVQALIALRRASRITTRFLVRDALAFIRWGVLQPGG
;
A
#
# COMPACT_ATOMS: atom_id res chain seq x y z
N MET A 1 -33.89 -7.33 -15.85
CA MET A 1 -32.55 -7.86 -16.20
C MET A 1 -31.60 -6.69 -16.23
N ASN A 2 -30.68 -6.57 -15.27
CA ASN A 2 -29.59 -5.59 -15.37
C ASN A 2 -28.65 -6.12 -16.45
N THR A 3 -28.59 -5.45 -17.60
CA THR A 3 -27.48 -5.61 -18.52
C THR A 3 -26.22 -5.22 -17.78
N GLU A 4 -25.37 -6.19 -17.44
CA GLU A 4 -24.04 -5.91 -16.91
C GLU A 4 -23.33 -5.01 -17.94
N THR A 5 -23.10 -3.76 -17.56
CA THR A 5 -22.39 -2.81 -18.42
C THR A 5 -20.93 -3.22 -18.44
N VAL A 6 -20.42 -3.57 -19.62
CA VAL A 6 -19.02 -3.94 -19.84
C VAL A 6 -18.27 -2.70 -20.31
N PHE A 7 -17.23 -2.29 -19.57
CA PHE A 7 -16.44 -1.10 -19.88
C PHE A 7 -15.29 -1.38 -20.84
N LYS A 8 -15.07 -0.47 -21.79
CA LYS A 8 -13.94 -0.49 -22.72
C LYS A 8 -12.83 0.42 -22.20
N LEU A 9 -11.66 -0.15 -21.96
CA LEU A 9 -10.47 0.56 -21.50
C LEU A 9 -9.50 0.75 -22.65
N TYR A 10 -8.87 1.91 -22.73
CA TYR A 10 -7.66 2.11 -23.53
C TYR A 10 -6.47 2.44 -22.63
N ALA A 11 -5.30 1.91 -22.96
CA ALA A 11 -4.05 2.21 -22.27
C ALA A 11 -2.88 2.05 -23.24
N ARG A 12 -1.96 3.01 -23.29
CA ARG A 12 -0.67 2.83 -23.97
C ARG A 12 0.31 2.18 -23.02
N ARG A 13 1.10 1.23 -23.51
CA ARG A 13 2.18 0.63 -22.70
C ARG A 13 3.33 1.63 -22.56
N PHE A 14 3.75 1.89 -21.33
CA PHE A 14 4.94 2.69 -21.07
C PHE A 14 6.19 1.98 -21.62
N PRO A 15 7.05 2.66 -22.40
CA PRO A 15 8.23 2.03 -23.00
C PRO A 15 9.40 1.81 -22.02
N GLY A 16 9.36 2.41 -20.83
CA GLY A 16 10.42 2.27 -19.82
C GLY A 16 10.29 1.04 -18.92
N PRO A 17 11.17 0.91 -17.91
CA PRO A 17 11.24 -0.28 -17.05
C PRO A 17 10.13 -0.37 -16.01
N THR A 18 9.34 0.71 -15.83
CA THR A 18 8.27 0.78 -14.83
C THR A 18 7.18 -0.25 -15.16
N PRO A 19 6.84 -1.13 -14.21
CA PRO A 19 5.78 -2.11 -14.42
C PRO A 19 4.43 -1.43 -14.59
N HIS A 20 3.55 -2.05 -15.36
CA HIS A 20 2.20 -1.53 -15.51
C HIS A 20 1.35 -1.73 -14.25
N VAL A 21 0.26 -0.98 -14.13
CA VAL A 21 -0.70 -1.12 -13.05
C VAL A 21 -1.34 -2.53 -13.08
N PRO A 22 -1.66 -3.12 -11.92
CA PRO A 22 -2.22 -4.47 -11.84
C PRO A 22 -3.52 -4.69 -12.61
N PHE A 23 -4.32 -3.64 -12.80
CA PHE A 23 -5.59 -3.70 -13.52
C PHE A 23 -5.47 -4.10 -14.99
N LEU A 24 -4.28 -3.92 -15.57
CA LEU A 24 -3.96 -4.30 -16.95
C LEU A 24 -3.34 -5.70 -17.07
N ALA A 25 -3.07 -6.37 -15.93
CA ALA A 25 -2.45 -7.69 -15.91
C ALA A 25 -3.19 -8.78 -16.71
N PRO A 26 -4.54 -8.81 -16.78
CA PRO A 26 -5.25 -9.80 -17.59
C PRO A 26 -4.93 -9.75 -19.10
N TRP A 27 -4.37 -8.66 -19.60
CA TRP A 27 -3.94 -8.53 -21.01
C TRP A 27 -2.43 -8.43 -21.17
N TRP A 28 -1.72 -7.85 -20.19
CA TRP A 28 -0.30 -7.55 -20.31
C TRP A 28 0.62 -8.48 -19.51
N GLY A 29 0.04 -9.44 -18.78
CA GLY A 29 0.74 -10.39 -17.92
C GLY A 29 0.91 -9.88 -16.50
N GLU A 30 1.52 -10.70 -15.65
CA GLU A 30 1.83 -10.28 -14.28
C GLU A 30 2.84 -9.11 -14.30
N PRO A 31 2.56 -8.00 -13.59
CA PRO A 31 3.53 -6.93 -13.46
C PRO A 31 4.76 -7.44 -12.71
N ARG A 32 5.94 -6.92 -13.04
CA ARG A 32 7.19 -7.32 -12.37
C ARG A 32 7.11 -7.04 -10.87
N GLU A 33 7.28 -8.08 -10.07
CA GLU A 33 7.39 -8.00 -8.62
C GLU A 33 8.85 -8.18 -8.18
N ASP A 34 9.17 -7.67 -6.99
CA ASP A 34 10.45 -7.96 -6.33
C ASP A 34 10.46 -9.43 -5.88
N ASP A 35 11.46 -10.20 -6.32
CA ASP A 35 11.65 -11.60 -5.94
C ASP A 35 11.76 -11.79 -4.42
N ALA A 36 12.23 -10.76 -3.72
CA ALA A 36 12.35 -10.73 -2.28
C ALA A 36 11.01 -10.41 -1.59
N SER A 37 10.04 -9.81 -2.28
CA SER A 37 8.79 -9.37 -1.65
C SER A 37 8.01 -10.53 -1.03
N LEU A 38 7.59 -10.36 0.23
CA LEU A 38 6.65 -11.27 0.89
C LEU A 38 5.29 -11.31 0.19
N ASN A 39 4.98 -10.29 -0.62
CA ASN A 39 3.73 -10.22 -1.35
C ASN A 39 3.82 -10.79 -2.77
N ARG A 40 4.99 -11.28 -3.22
CA ARG A 40 5.18 -11.88 -4.55
C ARG A 40 4.10 -12.90 -4.89
N GLY A 41 3.49 -12.77 -6.07
CA GLY A 41 2.37 -13.58 -6.54
C GLY A 41 1.01 -12.99 -6.19
N GLN A 42 0.94 -11.77 -5.61
CA GLN A 42 -0.33 -11.12 -5.26
C GLN A 42 -1.22 -10.84 -6.48
N PHE A 43 -0.63 -10.78 -7.69
CA PHE A 43 -1.36 -10.53 -8.93
C PHE A 43 -1.59 -11.78 -9.78
N ALA A 44 -1.02 -12.94 -9.44
CA ALA A 44 -1.04 -14.12 -10.31
C ALA A 44 -2.47 -14.59 -10.64
N ARG A 45 -3.34 -14.66 -9.63
CA ARG A 45 -4.75 -15.01 -9.83
C ARG A 45 -5.51 -13.95 -10.65
N TRP A 46 -5.14 -12.69 -10.50
CA TRP A 46 -5.76 -11.60 -11.25
C TRP A 46 -5.34 -11.62 -12.71
N ALA A 47 -4.06 -11.86 -12.99
CA ALA A 47 -3.51 -11.93 -14.34
C ALA A 47 -4.02 -13.16 -15.12
N SER A 48 -4.34 -14.27 -14.44
CA SER A 48 -4.82 -15.49 -15.08
C SER A 48 -6.30 -15.50 -15.43
N ALA A 49 -7.08 -14.53 -14.93
CA ALA A 49 -8.51 -14.43 -15.16
C ALA A 49 -8.87 -13.18 -15.97
N ARG A 50 -9.66 -13.33 -17.03
CA ARG A 50 -10.23 -12.17 -17.72
C ARG A 50 -11.44 -11.64 -16.95
N PRO A 51 -11.47 -10.34 -16.61
CA PRO A 51 -12.61 -9.77 -15.91
C PRO A 51 -13.82 -9.69 -16.86
N ALA A 52 -15.01 -10.00 -16.35
CA ALA A 52 -16.26 -9.88 -17.11
C ALA A 52 -16.71 -8.41 -17.27
N ALA A 53 -16.34 -7.55 -16.32
CA ALA A 53 -16.84 -6.19 -16.23
C ALA A 53 -16.14 -5.19 -17.17
N TYR A 54 -14.99 -5.54 -17.76
CA TYR A 54 -14.24 -4.62 -18.63
C TYR A 54 -13.25 -5.31 -19.55
N PHE A 55 -12.85 -4.66 -20.65
CA PHE A 55 -11.81 -5.15 -21.55
C PHE A 55 -10.99 -4.05 -22.22
N LEU A 56 -9.80 -4.41 -22.70
CA LEU A 56 -8.88 -3.49 -23.40
C LEU A 56 -9.22 -3.39 -24.89
N VAL A 57 -9.32 -2.16 -25.40
CA VAL A 57 -9.45 -1.83 -26.83
C VAL A 57 -8.16 -1.21 -27.36
N SER A 58 -8.01 -1.20 -28.69
CA SER A 58 -6.76 -0.78 -29.35
C SER A 58 -6.67 0.72 -29.61
N THR A 59 -7.80 1.44 -29.60
CA THR A 59 -7.84 2.87 -29.91
C THR A 59 -8.56 3.65 -28.80
N PRO A 60 -8.15 4.90 -28.53
CA PRO A 60 -8.82 5.74 -27.52
C PRO A 60 -10.25 6.13 -27.93
N ALA A 61 -10.55 6.15 -29.24
CA ALA A 61 -11.88 6.48 -29.76
C ALA A 61 -12.92 5.41 -29.38
N GLU A 62 -12.53 4.13 -29.37
CA GLU A 62 -13.39 3.00 -29.01
C GLU A 62 -13.59 2.85 -27.50
N ALA A 63 -12.76 3.50 -26.69
CA ALA A 63 -12.75 3.34 -25.25
C ALA A 63 -13.83 4.19 -24.56
N ASP A 64 -14.33 3.69 -23.44
CA ASP A 64 -15.17 4.45 -22.52
C ASP A 64 -14.29 5.30 -21.58
N VAL A 65 -13.09 4.80 -21.26
CA VAL A 65 -12.15 5.47 -20.37
C VAL A 65 -10.70 5.14 -20.72
N HIS A 66 -9.80 6.10 -20.52
CA HIS A 66 -8.36 5.92 -20.62
C HIS A 66 -7.81 5.42 -19.27
N VAL A 67 -6.77 4.60 -19.29
CA VAL A 67 -6.06 4.16 -18.08
C VAL A 67 -4.60 4.55 -18.20
N LEU A 68 -4.10 5.31 -17.22
CA LEU A 68 -2.66 5.51 -17.08
C LEU A 68 -2.03 4.15 -16.75
N SER A 69 -1.16 3.69 -17.64
CA SER A 69 -0.63 2.34 -17.57
C SER A 69 0.37 2.10 -16.45
N ILE A 70 0.96 3.15 -15.89
CA ILE A 70 1.96 3.08 -14.82
C ILE A 70 1.38 3.63 -13.51
N PRO A 71 1.86 3.15 -12.35
CA PRO A 71 1.49 3.75 -11.08
C PRO A 71 2.05 5.17 -10.98
N TRP A 72 1.25 6.11 -10.49
CA TRP A 72 1.66 7.51 -10.37
C TRP A 72 2.92 7.69 -9.52
N LYS A 73 3.17 6.83 -8.53
CA LYS A 73 4.39 6.91 -7.70
C LYS A 73 5.68 6.84 -8.53
N ALA A 74 5.66 6.22 -9.71
CA ALA A 74 6.83 6.10 -10.58
C ALA A 74 7.28 7.46 -11.13
N THR A 75 6.36 8.40 -11.32
CA THR A 75 6.68 9.74 -11.85
C THR A 75 7.56 10.57 -10.91
N ARG A 76 7.60 10.22 -9.61
CA ARG A 76 8.37 10.92 -8.59
C ARG A 76 9.88 10.74 -8.73
N SER A 77 10.32 9.62 -9.30
CA SER A 77 11.74 9.28 -9.43
C SER A 77 12.20 9.09 -10.87
N ASP A 78 11.27 9.09 -11.83
CA ASP A 78 11.54 8.88 -13.24
C ASP A 78 10.90 10.00 -14.08
N PRO A 79 11.70 10.97 -14.58
CA PRO A 79 11.19 12.05 -15.43
C PRO A 79 10.54 11.55 -16.73
N ALA A 80 10.96 10.41 -17.28
CA ALA A 80 10.34 9.85 -18.48
C ALA A 80 8.96 9.28 -18.17
N ALA A 81 8.78 8.69 -16.98
CA ALA A 81 7.48 8.26 -16.49
C ALA A 81 6.53 9.45 -16.25
N LEU A 82 7.05 10.58 -15.73
CA LEU A 82 6.28 11.81 -15.58
C LEU A 82 5.81 12.35 -16.93
N ALA A 83 6.72 12.53 -17.88
CA ALA A 83 6.39 13.03 -19.22
C ALA A 83 5.36 12.13 -19.92
N PHE A 84 5.54 10.81 -19.83
CA PHE A 84 4.57 9.85 -20.34
C PHE A 84 3.19 10.01 -19.68
N ALA A 85 3.13 10.18 -18.35
CA ALA A 85 1.86 10.34 -17.66
C ALA A 85 1.14 11.63 -18.07
N GLU A 86 1.87 12.73 -18.24
CA GLU A 86 1.34 14.01 -18.72
C GLU A 86 0.80 13.88 -20.16
N GLU A 87 1.52 13.19 -21.05
CA GLU A 87 1.06 12.88 -22.40
C GLU A 87 -0.25 12.08 -22.40
N GLU A 88 -0.35 11.03 -21.58
CA GLU A 88 -1.57 10.20 -21.51
C GLU A 88 -2.77 10.98 -20.95
N ILE A 89 -2.53 11.83 -19.95
CA ILE A 89 -3.57 12.71 -19.37
C ILE A 89 -4.08 13.69 -20.44
N ALA A 90 -3.18 14.31 -21.20
CA ALA A 90 -3.53 15.22 -22.28
C ALA A 90 -4.24 14.50 -23.43
N ALA A 91 -3.80 13.30 -23.80
CA ALA A 91 -4.42 12.47 -24.82
C ALA A 91 -5.85 12.07 -24.43
N ALA A 92 -6.09 11.68 -23.17
CA ALA A 92 -7.44 11.40 -22.69
C ALA A 92 -8.37 12.62 -22.85
N ALA A 93 -7.91 13.81 -22.48
CA ALA A 93 -8.67 15.04 -22.65
C ALA A 93 -8.97 15.34 -24.13
N ALA A 94 -7.99 15.17 -25.02
CA ALA A 94 -8.16 15.40 -26.46
C ALA A 94 -9.19 14.48 -27.11
N HIS A 95 -9.43 13.30 -26.52
CA HIS A 95 -10.45 12.34 -26.95
C HIS A 95 -11.78 12.46 -26.18
N ASP A 96 -11.94 13.50 -25.35
CA ASP A 96 -13.09 13.68 -24.45
C ASP A 96 -13.35 12.45 -23.57
N LYS A 97 -12.26 11.84 -23.09
CA LYS A 97 -12.29 10.66 -22.22
C LYS A 97 -11.81 11.03 -20.83
N ARG A 98 -12.43 10.41 -19.83
CA ARG A 98 -11.85 10.39 -18.48
C ARG A 98 -10.59 9.52 -18.48
N ILE A 99 -9.70 9.76 -17.51
CA ILE A 99 -8.51 8.94 -17.28
C ILE A 99 -8.49 8.36 -15.87
N LEU A 100 -8.26 7.05 -15.76
CA LEU A 100 -8.03 6.36 -14.50
C LEU A 100 -6.55 6.44 -14.13
N ILE A 101 -6.25 6.93 -12.93
CA ILE A 101 -4.89 7.05 -12.40
C ILE A 101 -4.80 6.24 -11.11
N PHE A 102 -3.79 5.38 -11.02
CA PHE A 102 -3.54 4.57 -9.82
C PHE A 102 -2.36 5.15 -9.04
N PHE A 103 -2.62 5.60 -7.81
CA PHE A 103 -1.62 6.08 -6.89
C PHE A 103 -1.47 5.10 -5.71
N ASP A 104 -0.64 4.10 -5.93
CA ASP A 104 -0.42 2.94 -5.06
C ASP A 104 0.73 3.17 -4.05
N SER A 105 0.67 4.30 -3.33
CA SER A 105 1.62 4.65 -2.27
C SER A 105 0.91 5.08 -0.98
N ASP A 106 1.67 5.10 0.11
CA ASP A 106 1.24 5.64 1.40
C ASP A 106 1.35 7.17 1.49
N HIS A 107 1.69 7.83 0.38
CA HIS A 107 1.83 9.28 0.36
C HIS A 107 0.46 9.96 0.28
N ASP A 108 0.32 11.03 1.06
CA ASP A 108 -0.93 11.73 1.30
C ASP A 108 -0.94 13.15 0.72
N GLU A 109 -0.01 13.46 -0.20
CA GLU A 109 0.05 14.75 -0.83
C GLU A 109 -1.23 15.05 -1.61
N GLN A 110 -1.66 16.30 -1.52
CA GLN A 110 -2.71 16.82 -2.37
C GLN A 110 -2.11 17.14 -3.73
N ILE A 111 -2.70 16.58 -4.78
CA ILE A 111 -2.30 16.81 -6.17
C ILE A 111 -3.48 17.48 -6.87
N ASP A 112 -3.18 18.51 -7.65
CA ASP A 112 -4.14 19.19 -8.51
C ASP A 112 -4.39 18.38 -9.78
N TRP A 113 -5.19 17.33 -9.62
CA TRP A 113 -5.67 16.50 -10.73
C TRP A 113 -6.60 17.30 -11.65
N PRO A 114 -6.53 17.11 -12.97
CA PRO A 114 -7.50 17.69 -13.89
C PRO A 114 -8.88 17.05 -13.69
N ASP A 115 -9.95 17.77 -14.05
CA ASP A 115 -11.34 17.36 -13.77
C ASP A 115 -11.75 16.03 -14.43
N HIS A 116 -11.13 15.67 -15.55
CA HIS A 116 -11.39 14.39 -16.24
C HIS A 116 -10.61 13.21 -15.65
N ALA A 117 -9.74 13.42 -14.65
CA ALA A 117 -9.05 12.35 -13.96
C ALA A 117 -9.91 11.73 -12.85
N ILE A 118 -9.94 10.41 -12.79
CA ILE A 118 -10.45 9.60 -11.68
C ILE A 118 -9.26 8.91 -11.04
N VAL A 119 -9.03 9.14 -9.75
CA VAL A 119 -7.80 8.74 -9.08
C VAL A 119 -8.10 7.72 -7.99
N PHE A 120 -7.43 6.58 -8.08
CA PHE A 120 -7.51 5.51 -7.11
C PHE A 120 -6.29 5.53 -6.21
N ARG A 121 -6.47 5.64 -4.89
CA ARG A 121 -5.38 5.80 -3.92
C ARG A 121 -5.42 4.72 -2.85
N PHE A 122 -4.24 4.31 -2.36
CA PHE A 122 -4.12 3.48 -1.16
C PHE A 122 -4.33 4.27 0.13
N SER A 123 -3.83 5.50 0.19
CA SER A 123 -3.94 6.37 1.35
C SER A 123 -4.75 7.62 1.05
N LEU A 124 -5.83 7.84 1.82
CA LEU A 124 -6.76 8.96 1.70
C LEU A 124 -7.26 9.39 3.08
N TYR A 125 -7.36 10.71 3.28
CA TYR A 125 -8.08 11.28 4.42
C TYR A 125 -9.44 11.78 3.99
N ARG A 126 -10.49 11.39 4.72
CA ARG A 126 -11.88 11.71 4.39
C ARG A 126 -12.13 13.22 4.26
N ASP A 127 -11.52 14.03 5.12
CA ASP A 127 -11.64 15.49 5.18
C ASP A 127 -10.86 16.22 4.09
N ARG A 128 -9.89 15.56 3.44
CA ARG A 128 -9.06 16.14 2.38
C ARG A 128 -9.31 15.53 1.00
N ARG A 129 -10.14 14.48 0.93
CA ARG A 129 -10.42 13.72 -0.28
C ARG A 129 -11.17 14.59 -1.29
N ARG A 130 -10.68 14.61 -2.53
CA ARG A 130 -11.39 15.26 -3.65
C ARG A 130 -12.52 14.39 -4.19
N PRO A 131 -13.54 14.97 -4.85
CA PRO A 131 -14.66 14.20 -5.41
C PRO A 131 -14.24 13.11 -6.41
N ASN A 132 -13.12 13.32 -7.11
CA ASN A 132 -12.55 12.40 -8.09
C ASN A 132 -11.54 11.40 -7.50
N GLU A 133 -11.32 11.41 -6.19
CA GLU A 133 -10.43 10.48 -5.51
C GLU A 133 -11.22 9.37 -4.80
N PHE A 134 -10.77 8.13 -5.00
CA PHE A 134 -11.39 6.92 -4.48
C PHE A 134 -10.35 6.03 -3.80
N ALA A 135 -10.72 5.45 -2.66
CA ALA A 135 -9.88 4.46 -2.02
C ALA A 135 -9.94 3.14 -2.79
N ILE A 136 -8.81 2.47 -2.96
CA ILE A 136 -8.76 1.10 -3.46
C ILE A 136 -8.16 0.16 -2.42
N PRO A 137 -8.63 -1.09 -2.34
CA PRO A 137 -8.00 -2.08 -1.49
C PRO A 137 -6.59 -2.37 -2.01
N THR A 138 -5.69 -2.73 -1.08
CA THR A 138 -4.43 -3.36 -1.47
C THR A 138 -4.70 -4.76 -2.02
N PHE A 139 -3.87 -5.18 -2.98
CA PHE A 139 -3.93 -6.54 -3.48
C PHE A 139 -3.16 -7.45 -2.52
N SER A 140 -3.74 -8.61 -2.22
CA SER A 140 -3.10 -9.62 -1.38
C SER A 140 -3.29 -10.99 -1.99
N GLN A 141 -2.32 -11.86 -1.75
CA GLN A 141 -2.49 -13.29 -2.00
C GLN A 141 -3.61 -13.86 -1.12
N ASP A 142 -4.24 -14.92 -1.60
CA ASP A 142 -5.12 -15.73 -0.77
C ASP A 142 -4.27 -16.61 0.15
N LEU A 143 -3.83 -16.03 1.28
CA LEU A 143 -3.01 -16.72 2.28
C LEU A 143 -3.70 -17.97 2.85
N LEU A 144 -5.03 -18.00 2.80
CA LEU A 144 -5.80 -19.15 3.27
C LEU A 144 -5.70 -20.30 2.28
N ALA A 145 -5.87 -20.02 0.99
CA ALA A 145 -5.63 -21.01 -0.07
C ALA A 145 -4.18 -21.52 -0.03
N LEU A 146 -3.20 -20.63 0.11
CA LEU A 146 -1.77 -20.96 0.03
C LEU A 146 -1.26 -21.79 1.21
N HIS A 147 -1.68 -21.47 2.44
CA HIS A 147 -1.10 -22.08 3.64
C HIS A 147 -2.04 -23.02 4.39
N PHE A 148 -3.34 -22.98 4.11
CA PHE A 148 -4.36 -23.71 4.86
C PHE A 148 -5.37 -24.45 3.97
N GLY A 149 -5.05 -24.64 2.68
CA GLY A 149 -5.91 -25.36 1.74
C GLY A 149 -7.30 -24.72 1.58
N GLY A 150 -7.41 -23.41 1.78
CA GLY A 150 -8.67 -22.67 1.70
C GLY A 150 -9.59 -22.82 2.92
N ALA A 151 -9.16 -23.56 3.95
CA ALA A 151 -9.96 -23.80 5.14
C ALA A 151 -9.54 -22.89 6.30
N LEU A 152 -10.46 -22.01 6.74
CA LEU A 152 -10.23 -21.18 7.91
C LEU A 152 -10.08 -22.06 9.16
N GLN A 153 -8.99 -21.86 9.89
CA GLN A 153 -8.73 -22.54 11.17
C GLN A 153 -8.95 -21.57 12.33
N PRO A 154 -10.21 -21.35 12.76
CA PRO A 154 -10.50 -20.44 13.85
C PRO A 154 -9.88 -20.97 15.15
N ARG A 155 -9.20 -20.07 15.88
CA ARG A 155 -8.65 -20.40 17.19
C ARG A 155 -9.76 -20.32 18.24
N THR A 156 -9.89 -21.37 19.06
CA THR A 156 -10.79 -21.37 20.23
C THR A 156 -10.43 -20.24 21.19
N LYS A 157 -11.43 -19.44 21.58
CA LYS A 157 -11.25 -18.38 22.57
C LYS A 157 -11.07 -19.00 23.96
N THR A 158 -10.07 -18.53 24.70
CA THR A 158 -9.77 -18.94 26.08
C THR A 158 -10.30 -17.90 27.07
N ALA A 159 -10.55 -18.31 28.32
CA ALA A 159 -10.96 -17.40 29.39
C ALA A 159 -9.91 -16.30 29.65
N THR A 160 -8.63 -16.65 29.55
CA THR A 160 -7.53 -15.68 29.58
C THR A 160 -7.29 -15.12 28.18
N PRO A 161 -7.42 -13.80 27.95
CA PRO A 161 -7.12 -13.19 26.66
C PRO A 161 -5.63 -13.34 26.33
N SER A 162 -5.34 -13.52 25.05
CA SER A 162 -3.96 -13.52 24.55
C SER A 162 -3.73 -12.36 23.59
N VAL A 163 -2.60 -11.67 23.76
CA VAL A 163 -2.17 -10.56 22.89
C VAL A 163 -0.82 -10.93 22.28
N SER A 164 -0.73 -10.83 20.95
CA SER A 164 0.51 -11.07 20.22
C SER A 164 1.02 -9.78 19.60
N PHE A 165 2.33 -9.70 19.44
CA PHE A 165 2.98 -8.61 18.72
C PHE A 165 4.14 -9.19 17.93
N CYS A 166 4.27 -8.83 16.66
CA CYS A 166 5.43 -9.11 15.84
C CYS A 166 5.86 -7.81 15.17
N GLY A 167 7.05 -7.32 15.47
CA GLY A 167 7.52 -6.09 14.83
C GLY A 167 8.64 -5.39 15.57
N TYR A 168 9.00 -4.21 15.06
CA TYR A 168 10.07 -3.38 15.57
C TYR A 168 9.55 -2.40 16.63
N ALA A 169 10.18 -2.40 17.81
CA ALA A 169 9.77 -1.56 18.94
C ALA A 169 10.97 -1.14 19.80
N PRO A 170 11.94 -0.39 19.24
CA PRO A 170 13.12 0.03 19.98
C PRO A 170 12.72 0.92 21.17
N PRO A 171 13.40 0.80 22.33
CA PRO A 171 14.61 0.01 22.54
C PRO A 171 14.38 -1.49 22.81
N LEU A 172 13.13 -1.97 22.88
CA LEU A 172 12.85 -3.38 23.16
C LEU A 172 13.35 -4.27 22.02
N GLY A 173 13.97 -5.41 22.37
CA GLY A 173 14.42 -6.41 21.41
C GLY A 173 15.65 -6.02 20.57
N VAL A 174 16.19 -4.82 20.74
CA VAL A 174 17.39 -4.35 20.04
C VAL A 174 18.64 -4.66 20.88
N ARG A 175 19.73 -5.08 20.24
CA ARG A 175 21.03 -5.26 20.92
C ARG A 175 21.52 -3.95 21.53
N PHE A 176 22.17 -4.04 22.69
CA PHE A 176 22.72 -2.88 23.37
C PHE A 176 23.74 -2.16 22.48
N SER A 177 23.46 -0.90 22.17
CA SER A 177 24.21 -0.06 21.24
C SER A 177 23.94 1.42 21.51
N ARG A 178 24.72 2.31 20.89
CA ARG A 178 24.43 3.76 20.91
C ARG A 178 23.02 4.07 20.41
N HIS A 179 22.54 3.29 19.43
CA HIS A 179 21.18 3.39 18.92
C HIS A 179 20.14 3.00 19.97
N SER A 180 20.28 1.86 20.64
CA SER A 180 19.31 1.45 21.68
C SER A 180 19.27 2.43 22.85
N LEU A 181 20.42 3.00 23.23
CA LEU A 181 20.48 4.04 24.26
C LEU A 181 19.73 5.31 23.82
N ARG A 182 19.95 5.77 22.59
CA ARG A 182 19.24 6.92 22.02
C ARG A 182 17.72 6.72 22.02
N GLU A 183 17.26 5.54 21.61
CA GLU A 183 15.82 5.22 21.59
C GLU A 183 15.24 5.07 23.01
N ALA A 184 16.02 4.58 23.97
CA ALA A 184 15.62 4.58 25.38
C ALA A 184 15.46 6.00 25.94
N LEU A 185 16.39 6.91 25.63
CA LEU A 185 16.29 8.32 26.02
C LEU A 185 15.09 9.01 25.38
N ARG A 186 14.82 8.75 24.10
CA ARG A 186 13.62 9.25 23.40
C ARG A 186 12.33 8.75 24.04
N TYR A 187 12.27 7.45 24.38
CA TYR A 187 11.14 6.89 25.09
C TYR A 187 10.94 7.51 26.48
N LEU A 188 12.02 7.74 27.22
CA LEU A 188 11.96 8.42 28.51
C LEU A 188 11.46 9.85 28.38
N ALA A 189 12.00 10.62 27.42
CA ALA A 189 11.55 11.99 27.15
C ALA A 189 10.07 12.04 26.77
N TYR A 190 9.58 11.10 25.96
CA TYR A 190 8.15 10.94 25.66
C TYR A 190 7.34 10.64 26.92
N ARG A 191 7.80 9.72 27.78
CA ARG A 191 7.13 9.37 29.04
C ARG A 191 7.05 10.53 30.03
N LEU A 192 8.03 11.44 29.99
CA LEU A 192 8.08 12.67 30.80
C LEU A 192 7.29 13.83 30.18
N GLY A 193 6.68 13.65 29.00
CA GLY A 193 5.94 14.70 28.30
C GLY A 193 6.83 15.76 27.62
N LEU A 194 8.15 15.53 27.55
CA LEU A 194 9.10 16.42 26.87
C LEU A 194 9.04 16.29 25.35
N LEU A 195 8.59 15.12 24.86
CA LEU A 195 8.30 14.88 23.45
C LEU A 195 6.84 14.47 23.30
N ASP A 196 6.15 15.10 22.36
CA ASP A 196 4.72 14.92 22.11
C ASP A 196 4.43 14.64 20.62
N HIS A 197 3.16 14.74 20.24
CA HIS A 197 2.69 14.56 18.87
C HIS A 197 3.32 15.53 17.85
N ARG A 198 3.92 16.66 18.27
CA ARG A 198 4.66 17.56 17.37
C ARG A 198 6.01 16.96 16.97
N HIS A 199 6.51 16.02 17.76
CA HIS A 199 7.78 15.32 17.57
C HIS A 199 7.59 13.92 16.97
N ARG A 200 6.50 13.67 16.22
CA ARG A 200 6.12 12.36 15.64
C ARG A 200 7.28 11.57 15.04
N ARG A 201 8.16 12.23 14.27
CA ARG A 201 9.34 11.60 13.64
C ARG A 201 10.32 10.99 14.65
N TRP A 202 10.36 11.49 15.89
CA TRP A 202 11.30 11.05 16.92
C TRP A 202 10.69 10.07 17.92
N ILE A 203 9.36 10.04 18.03
CA ILE A 203 8.64 9.19 18.99
C ILE A 203 7.75 8.14 18.35
N ALA A 204 7.87 7.89 17.03
CA ALA A 204 7.01 6.98 16.28
C ALA A 204 6.87 5.58 16.92
N HIS A 205 7.89 5.13 17.66
CA HIS A 205 7.89 3.83 18.34
C HIS A 205 7.50 3.90 19.82
N ALA A 206 7.51 5.08 20.45
CA ALA A 206 7.33 5.23 21.89
C ALA A 206 5.94 4.78 22.40
N PRO A 207 4.80 5.10 21.73
CA PRO A 207 3.50 4.56 22.14
C PRO A 207 3.45 3.03 22.07
N ARG A 208 4.12 2.43 21.07
CA ARG A 208 4.20 0.97 20.91
C ARG A 208 4.98 0.34 22.06
N VAL A 209 6.14 0.88 22.41
CA VAL A 209 6.94 0.43 23.56
C VAL A 209 6.13 0.50 24.85
N GLN A 210 5.42 1.62 25.08
CA GLN A 210 4.57 1.79 26.25
C GLN A 210 3.50 0.71 26.33
N ALA A 211 2.79 0.44 25.23
CA ALA A 211 1.76 -0.61 25.17
C ALA A 211 2.34 -1.99 25.47
N LEU A 212 3.50 -2.34 24.89
CA LEU A 212 4.13 -3.64 25.13
C LEU A 212 4.58 -3.82 26.59
N ILE A 213 5.12 -2.77 27.23
CA ILE A 213 5.50 -2.81 28.64
C ILE A 213 4.26 -2.97 29.53
N ALA A 214 3.21 -2.18 29.27
CA ALA A 214 1.96 -2.25 30.04
C ALA A 214 1.32 -3.64 29.92
N LEU A 215 1.22 -4.20 28.71
CA LEU A 215 0.64 -5.51 28.47
C LEU A 215 1.45 -6.64 29.10
N ARG A 216 2.79 -6.56 29.09
CA ARG A 216 3.65 -7.56 29.77
C ARG A 216 3.46 -7.58 31.28
N ARG A 217 3.10 -6.45 31.89
CA ARG A 217 2.88 -6.34 33.33
C ARG A 217 1.48 -6.75 33.77
N ALA A 218 0.53 -6.87 32.84
CA ALA A 218 -0.84 -7.24 33.15
C ALA A 218 -0.95 -8.74 33.44
N SER A 219 -1.31 -9.10 34.68
CA SER A 219 -1.45 -10.50 35.13
C SER A 219 -2.63 -11.26 34.51
N ARG A 220 -3.62 -10.53 33.98
CA ARG A 220 -4.86 -11.10 33.41
C ARG A 220 -4.75 -11.37 31.90
N ILE A 221 -3.57 -11.25 31.30
CA ILE A 221 -3.35 -11.38 29.86
C ILE A 221 -2.14 -12.28 29.60
N THR A 222 -2.22 -13.17 28.61
CA THR A 222 -1.07 -13.90 28.10
C THR A 222 -0.45 -13.17 26.92
N THR A 223 0.80 -12.69 27.06
CA THR A 223 1.51 -12.01 25.97
C THR A 223 2.38 -12.97 25.15
N ARG A 224 2.33 -12.90 23.82
CA ARG A 224 3.23 -13.61 22.89
C ARG A 224 3.91 -12.62 21.96
N PHE A 225 5.00 -12.00 22.43
CA PHE A 225 5.65 -10.90 21.71
C PHE A 225 6.95 -11.38 21.05
N LEU A 226 7.02 -11.26 19.73
CA LEU A 226 8.21 -11.39 18.91
C LEU A 226 8.71 -10.00 18.52
N VAL A 227 9.51 -9.39 19.40
CA VAL A 227 10.09 -8.07 19.15
C VAL A 227 11.35 -8.24 18.30
N ARG A 228 11.38 -7.60 17.13
CA ARG A 228 12.49 -7.66 16.17
C ARG A 228 13.53 -6.59 16.49
N ASP A 229 14.79 -6.88 16.18
CA ASP A 229 15.93 -5.97 16.34
C ASP A 229 16.15 -5.07 15.12
N ALA A 230 15.50 -5.38 14.00
CA ALA A 230 15.46 -4.59 12.79
C ALA A 230 14.02 -4.29 12.37
N LEU A 231 13.84 -3.16 11.70
CA LEU A 231 12.59 -2.85 11.03
C LEU A 231 12.42 -3.83 9.86
N ALA A 232 11.32 -4.58 9.85
CA ALA A 232 11.03 -5.61 8.84
C ALA A 232 11.13 -5.08 7.39
N PHE A 233 10.98 -3.77 7.21
CA PHE A 233 11.00 -3.08 5.93
C PHE A 233 12.40 -2.81 5.35
N ILE A 234 13.49 -2.98 6.12
CA ILE A 234 14.86 -2.73 5.62
C ILE A 234 15.35 -3.85 4.70
N ARG A 235 14.85 -5.08 4.87
CA ARG A 235 15.24 -6.25 4.06
C ARG A 235 14.38 -6.45 2.80
N TRP A 236 13.16 -5.90 2.78
CA TRP A 236 12.13 -6.24 1.78
C TRP A 236 11.53 -5.01 1.07
N GLY A 237 12.13 -3.83 1.20
CA GLY A 237 11.85 -2.67 0.33
C GLY A 237 10.50 -1.95 0.49
N VAL A 238 9.57 -2.41 1.34
CA VAL A 238 8.17 -1.90 1.32
C VAL A 238 7.86 -0.75 2.29
N LEU A 239 8.84 -0.05 2.86
CA LEU A 239 8.58 1.28 3.43
C LEU A 239 9.74 2.23 3.13
N GLN A 240 9.47 3.16 2.22
CA GLN A 240 10.01 4.51 2.38
C GLN A 240 9.62 4.99 3.79
N PRO A 241 10.54 5.58 4.56
CA PRO A 241 10.21 6.09 5.87
C PRO A 241 9.04 7.06 5.73
N GLY A 242 7.88 6.70 6.28
CA GLY A 242 6.78 7.64 6.49
C GLY A 242 7.35 8.83 7.26
N GLY A 243 7.42 9.96 6.57
CA GLY A 243 8.06 11.18 7.00
C GLY A 243 7.51 12.35 6.22
#